data_AF-I3YRL1-F1
#
_entry.id   AF-I3YRL1-F1
#
_cell.length_a   1.000
_cell.length_b   1.000
_cell.length_c   1.000
_cell.angle_alpha   90.00
_cell.angle_beta   90.00
_cell.angle_gamma   90.00
#
_symmetry.space_group_name_H-M   'P 1'
#
loop_
_entity.id
_entity.type
_entity.pdbx_description
1 polymer ?
#
loop_
_entity_poly.entity_id
_entity_poly.type
_entity_poly.pdbx_seq_one_letter_code
_entity_poly.pdbx_strand_id
1 'polypeptide(L)'
;MKYILFLNILLCFNLNAFAQEKTADENPFETEIIFSSQDKDNLQFWHYEQVLKMKLNEEGRDNYLSLLNYYTYKMSRLGLKKYGYTEAERKMKFDKLVDALNADMKDLLSPANYGIHKESFKKITQIVYERRNWNN
;
A
#
# COMPACT_ATOMS: atom_id res chain seq x y z
N MET A 1 51.78 -39.25 32.22
CA MET A 1 51.07 -38.27 33.05
C MET A 1 50.65 -37.12 32.12
N LYS A 2 49.65 -37.30 31.24
CA LYS A 2 48.20 -37.30 31.55
C LYS A 2 47.92 -36.22 32.58
N TYR A 3 47.56 -35.01 32.13
CA TYR A 3 46.82 -33.91 32.81
C TYR A 3 47.11 -32.52 32.20
N ILE A 4 47.99 -32.38 31.20
CA ILE A 4 48.28 -31.09 30.51
C ILE A 4 47.50 -30.96 29.20
N LEU A 5 46.23 -31.38 29.16
CA LEU A 5 45.39 -31.28 27.95
C LEU A 5 43.90 -31.03 28.24
N PHE A 6 43.59 -30.56 29.45
CA PHE A 6 42.21 -30.29 29.90
C PHE A 6 42.04 -28.90 30.56
N LEU A 7 42.81 -27.90 30.12
CA LEU A 7 42.71 -26.52 30.67
C LEU A 7 42.52 -25.45 29.58
N ASN A 8 41.79 -25.77 28.51
CA ASN A 8 41.46 -24.78 27.45
C ASN A 8 40.03 -24.91 26.90
N ILE A 9 39.11 -25.58 27.62
CA ILE A 9 37.68 -25.70 27.22
C ILE A 9 36.78 -25.09 28.31
N LEU A 10 37.20 -23.99 28.93
CA LEU A 10 36.39 -23.30 29.95
C LEU A 10 36.41 -21.77 29.79
N LEU A 11 36.35 -21.27 28.55
CA LEU A 11 36.37 -19.83 28.25
C LEU A 11 35.29 -19.37 27.25
N CYS A 12 34.25 -20.17 27.02
CA CYS A 12 33.23 -19.85 26.00
C CYS A 12 31.81 -19.58 26.52
N PHE A 13 31.63 -19.23 27.80
CA PHE A 13 30.28 -18.94 28.31
C PHE A 13 30.30 -17.77 29.28
N ASN A 14 30.36 -16.55 28.77
CA ASN A 14 29.79 -15.36 29.41
C ASN A 14 29.56 -14.27 28.34
N LEU A 15 28.75 -14.58 27.32
CA LEU A 15 28.05 -13.53 26.60
C LEU A 15 26.85 -13.15 27.48
N ASN A 16 27.05 -12.18 28.37
CA ASN A 16 25.93 -11.40 28.90
C ASN A 16 25.35 -10.59 27.73
N ALA A 17 24.54 -11.25 26.92
CA ALA A 17 23.60 -10.56 26.06
C ALA A 17 22.61 -9.88 27.01
N PHE A 18 22.87 -8.60 27.30
CA PHE A 18 21.80 -7.71 27.72
C PHE A 18 20.77 -7.73 26.59
N ALA A 19 19.77 -8.60 26.73
CA ALA A 19 18.53 -8.47 26.00
C ALA A 19 17.92 -7.17 26.48
N GLN A 20 18.23 -6.09 25.78
CA GLN A 20 17.54 -4.82 25.95
C GLN A 20 16.08 -5.13 25.62
N GLU A 21 15.24 -5.18 26.65
CA GLU A 21 13.80 -5.28 26.53
C GLU A 21 13.38 -4.04 25.76
N LYS A 22 13.31 -4.15 24.42
CA LYS A 22 12.57 -3.21 23.61
C LYS A 22 11.14 -3.36 24.09
N THR A 23 10.74 -2.50 25.02
CA THR A 23 9.36 -2.01 25.08
C THR A 23 8.89 -1.91 23.65
N ALA A 24 7.86 -2.69 23.28
CA ALA A 24 7.33 -2.73 21.92
C ALA A 24 7.05 -1.29 21.50
N ASP A 25 8.02 -0.71 20.79
CA ASP A 25 7.92 0.61 20.21
C ASP A 25 6.78 0.44 19.22
N GLU A 26 5.61 1.01 19.53
CA GLU A 26 4.41 0.88 18.71
C GLU A 26 4.80 1.30 17.31
N ASN A 27 4.98 0.33 16.43
CA ASN A 27 5.53 0.59 15.12
C ASN A 27 4.57 1.58 14.45
N PRO A 28 4.96 2.83 14.14
CA PRO A 28 4.05 3.80 13.53
C PRO A 28 3.64 3.38 12.10
N PHE A 29 4.23 2.28 11.60
CA PHE A 29 3.91 1.58 10.36
C PHE A 29 3.01 0.33 10.57
N GLU A 30 2.68 -0.07 11.81
CA GLU A 30 1.59 -1.02 12.06
C GLU A 30 0.27 -0.39 11.59
N THR A 31 -0.32 -1.00 10.59
CA THR A 31 -1.29 -0.39 9.69
C THR A 31 -2.63 -1.11 9.75
N GLU A 32 -3.72 -0.35 9.76
CA GLU A 32 -4.95 -0.83 9.14
C GLU A 32 -4.87 -0.56 7.64
N ILE A 33 -4.29 -1.48 6.89
CA ILE A 33 -3.95 -1.31 5.47
C ILE A 33 -5.21 -1.10 4.63
N ILE A 34 -5.41 0.08 4.02
CA ILE A 34 -6.61 0.36 3.20
C ILE A 34 -6.74 -0.60 2.02
N PHE A 35 -5.63 -0.83 1.31
CA PHE A 35 -5.55 -1.86 0.29
C PHE A 35 -4.80 -3.06 0.83
N SER A 36 -5.49 -4.19 1.02
CA SER A 36 -4.82 -5.45 1.36
C SER A 36 -3.79 -5.84 0.30
N SER A 37 -2.90 -6.78 0.59
CA SER A 37 -1.96 -7.30 -0.43
C SER A 37 -2.73 -7.82 -1.66
N GLN A 38 -3.85 -8.49 -1.44
CA GLN A 38 -4.74 -8.95 -2.52
C GLN A 38 -5.35 -7.78 -3.31
N ASP A 39 -5.68 -6.64 -2.68
CA ASP A 39 -6.14 -5.46 -3.41
C ASP A 39 -5.09 -4.92 -4.34
N LYS A 40 -3.83 -4.89 -3.89
CA LYS A 40 -2.71 -4.41 -4.69
C LYS A 40 -2.46 -5.34 -5.87
N ASP A 41 -2.48 -6.65 -5.65
CA ASP A 41 -2.33 -7.64 -6.72
C ASP A 41 -3.48 -7.55 -7.74
N ASN A 42 -4.72 -7.40 -7.25
CA ASN A 42 -5.88 -7.20 -8.11
C ASN A 42 -5.79 -5.89 -8.90
N LEU A 43 -5.36 -4.79 -8.27
CA LEU A 43 -5.11 -3.50 -8.93
C LEU A 43 -4.03 -3.64 -10.00
N GLN A 44 -2.97 -4.40 -9.73
CA GLN A 44 -1.85 -4.61 -10.64
C GLN A 44 -2.27 -5.41 -11.88
N PHE A 45 -2.98 -6.53 -11.66
CA PHE A 45 -3.47 -7.39 -12.73
C PHE A 45 -4.50 -6.66 -13.59
N TRP A 46 -5.43 -5.99 -12.95
CA TRP A 46 -6.42 -5.17 -13.63
C TRP A 46 -5.79 -4.00 -14.38
N HIS A 47 -4.76 -3.37 -13.83
CA HIS A 47 -4.05 -2.25 -14.47
C HIS A 47 -3.47 -2.70 -15.81
N TYR A 48 -2.83 -3.86 -15.82
CA TYR A 48 -2.30 -4.48 -17.03
C TYR A 48 -3.40 -4.66 -18.10
N GLU A 49 -4.56 -5.20 -17.71
CA GLU A 49 -5.68 -5.38 -18.65
C GLU A 49 -6.27 -4.07 -19.18
N GLN A 50 -6.42 -3.04 -18.33
CA GLN A 50 -7.01 -1.77 -18.76
C GLN A 50 -6.04 -0.98 -19.65
N VAL A 51 -4.75 -0.99 -19.35
CA VAL A 51 -3.73 -0.36 -20.20
C VAL A 51 -3.72 -0.97 -21.60
N LEU A 52 -3.86 -2.29 -21.72
CA LEU A 52 -3.99 -2.97 -23.02
C LEU A 52 -5.23 -2.49 -23.79
N LYS A 53 -6.36 -2.30 -23.12
CA LYS A 53 -7.61 -1.83 -23.76
C LYS A 53 -7.54 -0.37 -24.21
N MET A 54 -6.84 0.48 -23.47
CA MET A 54 -6.70 1.90 -23.78
C MET A 54 -5.77 2.18 -24.98
N LYS A 55 -4.97 1.18 -25.40
CA LYS A 55 -4.03 1.29 -26.53
C LYS A 55 -3.12 2.53 -26.46
N LEU A 56 -2.71 2.90 -25.24
CA LEU A 56 -1.82 4.04 -25.01
C LEU A 56 -0.43 3.77 -25.61
N ASN A 57 0.19 4.83 -26.16
CA ASN A 57 1.61 4.81 -26.49
C ASN A 57 2.45 4.76 -25.20
N GLU A 58 3.76 4.56 -25.33
CA GLU A 58 4.67 4.39 -24.19
C GLU A 58 4.57 5.53 -23.17
N GLU A 59 4.73 6.78 -23.63
CA GLU A 59 4.60 7.97 -22.78
C GLU A 59 3.24 8.06 -22.09
N GLY A 60 2.14 7.79 -22.81
CA GLY A 60 0.80 7.80 -22.24
C GLY A 60 0.60 6.72 -21.18
N ARG A 61 1.20 5.52 -21.36
CA ARG A 61 1.18 4.45 -20.36
C ARG A 61 1.95 4.85 -19.11
N ASP A 62 3.12 5.44 -19.27
CA ASP A 62 3.97 5.83 -18.15
C ASP A 62 3.34 6.95 -17.33
N ASN A 63 2.77 7.96 -18.00
CA ASN A 63 2.03 9.03 -17.35
C ASN A 63 0.79 8.51 -16.61
N TYR A 64 0.04 7.59 -17.24
CA TYR A 64 -1.11 6.94 -16.61
C TYR A 64 -0.71 6.16 -15.36
N LEU A 65 0.31 5.30 -15.48
CA LEU A 65 0.80 4.49 -14.36
C LEU A 65 1.34 5.37 -13.23
N SER A 66 2.06 6.43 -13.55
CA SER A 66 2.61 7.38 -12.58
C SER A 66 1.51 8.02 -11.73
N LEU A 67 0.47 8.58 -12.37
CA LEU A 67 -0.67 9.17 -11.66
C LEU A 67 -1.43 8.12 -10.84
N LEU A 68 -1.72 6.96 -11.43
CA LEU A 68 -2.45 5.90 -10.73
C LEU A 68 -1.69 5.45 -9.47
N ASN A 69 -0.38 5.23 -9.58
CA ASN A 69 0.47 4.84 -8.46
C ASN A 69 0.54 5.93 -7.39
N TYR A 70 0.66 7.19 -7.79
CA TYR A 70 0.68 8.32 -6.88
C TYR A 70 -0.57 8.37 -5.99
N TYR A 71 -1.75 8.26 -6.60
CA TYR A 71 -3.03 8.33 -5.87
C TYR A 71 -3.29 7.08 -5.04
N THR A 72 -3.09 5.89 -5.60
CA THR A 72 -3.30 4.63 -4.88
C THR A 72 -2.33 4.47 -3.71
N TYR A 73 -1.10 4.97 -3.85
CA TYR A 73 -0.15 5.07 -2.74
C TYR A 73 -0.70 5.95 -1.62
N LYS A 74 -1.17 7.16 -1.92
CA LYS A 74 -1.75 8.07 -0.92
C LYS A 74 -2.97 7.47 -0.23
N MET A 75 -3.89 6.88 -1.00
CA MET A 75 -5.07 6.19 -0.49
C MET A 75 -4.68 5.06 0.47
N SER A 76 -3.70 4.24 0.09
CA SER A 76 -3.23 3.10 0.91
C SER A 76 -2.78 3.51 2.31
N ARG A 77 -2.29 4.75 2.45
CA ARG A 77 -1.66 5.26 3.66
C ARG A 77 -2.64 5.89 4.64
N LEU A 78 -3.90 6.16 4.27
CA LEU A 78 -4.82 6.86 5.17
C LEU A 78 -5.10 6.10 6.48
N GLY A 79 -4.90 4.78 6.50
CA GLY A 79 -5.00 3.95 7.71
C GLY A 79 -3.75 3.90 8.59
N LEU A 80 -2.72 4.71 8.32
CA LEU A 80 -1.53 4.79 9.18
C LEU A 80 -1.86 5.45 10.52
N LYS A 81 -1.48 4.80 11.63
CA LYS A 81 -1.67 5.29 13.01
C LYS A 81 -1.20 6.74 13.18
N LYS A 82 -0.06 7.11 12.58
CA LYS A 82 0.52 8.47 12.64
C LYS A 82 -0.41 9.60 12.20
N TYR A 83 -1.44 9.28 11.41
CA TYR A 83 -2.41 10.28 10.97
C TYR A 83 -3.57 10.49 11.94
N GLY A 84 -3.83 9.54 12.84
CA GLY A 84 -4.89 9.65 13.85
C GLY A 84 -6.30 9.80 13.27
N TYR A 85 -6.53 9.42 12.00
CA TYR A 85 -7.83 9.59 11.36
C TYR A 85 -8.86 8.58 11.87
N THR A 86 -10.07 9.08 12.16
CA THR A 86 -11.29 8.28 12.34
C THR A 86 -11.71 7.63 11.01
N GLU A 87 -12.57 6.61 11.08
CA GLU A 87 -13.09 5.95 9.87
C GLU A 87 -13.82 6.92 8.93
N ALA A 88 -14.62 7.85 9.47
CA ALA A 88 -15.30 8.86 8.67
C ALA A 88 -14.32 9.80 7.95
N GLU A 89 -13.24 10.20 8.62
CA GLU A 89 -12.20 11.03 8.01
C GLU A 89 -11.39 10.26 6.96
N ARG A 90 -11.11 8.98 7.18
CA ARG A 90 -10.46 8.11 6.20
C ARG A 90 -11.30 7.99 4.94
N LYS A 91 -12.61 7.74 5.08
CA LYS A 91 -13.55 7.73 3.95
C LYS A 91 -13.54 9.06 3.20
N MET A 92 -13.75 10.18 3.91
CA MET A 92 -13.77 11.51 3.28
C MET A 92 -12.47 11.83 2.52
N LYS A 93 -11.31 11.47 3.09
CA LYS A 93 -10.01 11.68 2.43
C LYS A 93 -9.78 10.72 1.27
N PHE A 94 -10.28 9.49 1.38
CA PHE A 94 -10.26 8.52 0.28
C PHE A 94 -11.08 9.06 -0.89
N ASP A 95 -12.33 9.46 -0.66
CA ASP A 95 -13.24 10.01 -1.67
C ASP A 95 -12.61 11.21 -2.39
N LYS A 96 -11.99 12.14 -1.62
CA LYS A 96 -11.25 13.27 -2.19
C LYS A 96 -10.07 12.86 -3.08
N LEU A 97 -9.35 11.80 -2.73
CA LEU A 97 -8.26 11.28 -3.56
C LEU A 97 -8.82 10.58 -4.82
N VAL A 98 -9.98 9.93 -4.74
CA VAL A 98 -10.65 9.34 -5.90
C VAL A 98 -11.08 10.43 -6.88
N ASP A 99 -11.68 11.51 -6.38
CA ASP A 99 -12.09 12.65 -7.20
C ASP A 99 -10.90 13.32 -7.88
N ALA A 100 -9.80 13.53 -7.14
CA ALA A 100 -8.57 14.10 -7.69
C ALA A 100 -7.94 13.21 -8.76
N LEU A 101 -7.86 11.89 -8.53
CA LEU A 101 -7.41 10.93 -9.54
C LEU A 101 -8.27 11.01 -10.80
N ASN A 102 -9.59 11.00 -10.65
CA ASN A 102 -10.52 11.06 -11.77
C ASN A 102 -10.40 12.38 -12.55
N ALA A 103 -10.12 13.50 -11.88
CA ALA A 103 -9.89 14.78 -12.54
C ALA A 103 -8.60 14.75 -13.37
N ASP A 104 -7.48 14.36 -12.76
CA ASP A 104 -6.19 14.29 -13.47
C ASP A 104 -6.22 13.29 -14.63
N MET A 105 -6.91 12.16 -14.46
CA MET A 105 -7.08 11.16 -15.51
C MET A 105 -7.97 11.63 -16.65
N LYS A 106 -8.94 12.51 -16.38
CA LYS A 106 -9.77 13.12 -17.43
C LYS A 106 -8.96 14.06 -18.32
N ASP A 107 -8.01 14.77 -17.73
CA ASP A 107 -7.14 15.70 -18.45
C ASP A 107 -6.03 14.95 -19.22
N LEU A 108 -5.56 13.81 -18.68
CA LEU A 108 -4.54 12.98 -19.32
C LEU A 108 -5.08 12.14 -20.49
N LEU A 109 -6.28 11.57 -20.36
CA LEU A 109 -6.78 10.52 -21.25
C LEU A 109 -7.76 11.07 -22.30
N SER A 110 -7.82 10.39 -23.45
CA SER A 110 -8.92 10.60 -24.39
C SER A 110 -10.27 10.27 -23.71
N PRO A 111 -11.40 10.85 -24.18
CA PRO A 111 -12.70 10.58 -23.57
C PRO A 111 -13.05 9.09 -23.47
N ALA A 112 -12.67 8.30 -24.47
CA ALA A 112 -12.87 6.85 -24.46
C ALA A 112 -12.03 6.14 -23.38
N ASN A 113 -10.75 6.49 -23.27
CA ASN A 113 -9.85 5.90 -22.29
C ASN A 113 -10.18 6.35 -20.87
N TYR A 114 -10.61 7.60 -20.70
CA TYR A 114 -11.15 8.10 -19.44
C TYR A 114 -12.40 7.33 -19.01
N GLY A 115 -13.31 7.01 -19.95
CA GLY A 115 -14.46 6.15 -19.68
C GLY A 115 -14.04 4.77 -19.18
N ILE A 116 -13.03 4.16 -19.81
CA ILE A 116 -12.45 2.89 -19.35
C ILE A 116 -11.92 3.05 -17.93
N HIS A 117 -11.12 4.08 -17.63
CA HIS A 117 -10.58 4.35 -16.29
C HIS A 117 -11.66 4.57 -15.23
N LYS A 118 -12.72 5.30 -15.55
CA LYS A 118 -13.78 5.63 -14.59
C LYS A 118 -14.58 4.41 -14.15
N GLU A 119 -15.04 3.59 -15.10
CA GLU A 119 -15.79 2.35 -14.80
C GLU A 119 -14.95 1.36 -14.01
N SER A 120 -13.71 1.29 -14.41
CA SER A 120 -12.63 0.62 -13.74
C SER A 120 -12.52 1.05 -12.28
N PHE A 121 -12.16 2.32 -12.01
CA PHE A 121 -11.81 2.77 -10.67
C PHE A 121 -13.03 2.81 -9.74
N LYS A 122 -14.24 2.92 -10.31
CA LYS A 122 -15.50 2.70 -9.61
C LYS A 122 -15.58 1.31 -8.96
N LYS A 123 -15.19 0.24 -9.65
CA LYS A 123 -15.18 -1.12 -9.09
C LYS A 123 -14.18 -1.26 -7.95
N ILE A 124 -12.98 -0.68 -8.10
CA ILE A 124 -11.97 -0.66 -7.03
C ILE A 124 -12.51 0.06 -5.80
N THR A 125 -13.14 1.22 -6.01
CA THR A 125 -13.76 2.01 -4.93
C THR A 125 -14.84 1.22 -4.19
N GLN A 126 -15.71 0.51 -4.93
CA GLN A 126 -16.74 -0.36 -4.33
C GLN A 126 -16.15 -1.46 -3.45
N ILE A 127 -15.10 -2.15 -3.92
CA ILE A 127 -14.42 -3.19 -3.14
C ILE A 127 -13.84 -2.61 -1.84
N VAL A 128 -13.25 -1.41 -1.90
CA VAL A 128 -12.74 -0.73 -0.70
C VAL A 128 -13.88 -0.40 0.25
N TYR A 129 -15.00 0.15 -0.25
CA TYR A 129 -16.12 0.52 0.59
C TYR A 129 -16.75 -0.69 1.28
N GLU A 130 -16.91 -1.80 0.56
CA GLU A 130 -17.41 -3.06 1.12
C GLU A 130 -16.51 -3.57 2.24
N ARG A 131 -15.18 -3.61 2.01
CA ARG A 131 -14.22 -4.08 3.03
C ARG A 131 -14.15 -3.19 4.26
N ARG A 132 -14.46 -1.92 4.10
CA ARG A 132 -14.39 -0.90 5.16
C ARG A 132 -15.74 -0.58 5.77
N ASN A 133 -16.82 -1.21 5.30
CA ASN A 133 -18.19 -0.90 5.70
C ASN A 133 -18.55 0.59 5.52
N TRP A 134 -18.06 1.21 4.44
CA TRP A 134 -18.31 2.60 4.08
C TRP A 134 -19.53 2.80 3.17
N ASN A 135 -20.29 1.72 2.91
CA ASN A 135 -21.49 1.71 2.06
C ASN A 135 -22.74 2.35 2.71
N ASN A 136 -22.61 2.98 3.88
CA ASN A 136 -23.71 3.57 4.64
C ASN A 136 -24.08 4.98 4.15
#